data_AF-A0A4Y6IBF2-F1
#
_entry.id   AF-A0A4Y6IBF2-F1
#
_cell.length_a   1.000
_cell.length_b   1.000
_cell.length_c   1.000
_cell.angle_alpha   90.00
_cell.angle_beta   90.00
_cell.angle_gamma   90.00
#
_symmetry.space_group_name_H-M   'P 1'
#
loop_
_entity.id
_entity.type
_entity.pdbx_description
1 polymer ?
#
loop_
_entity_poly.entity_id
_entity_poly.type
_entity_poly.pdbx_seq_one_letter_code
_entity_poly.pdbx_strand_id
1 'polypeptide(L)'
;MGSIKGTIPSALTSECEIAAAGSDFHQVVYLYPQSTSLDNMSDFRGAATPAPQVAPIAAARVNDILNANKQVIGQGYELGFVVAGNYSLGYTCVAQNDDPEAINRQDDAAPFFIFADTQAVVVTKGVATEANF
;
A
#
# COMPACT_ATOMS: atom_id res chain seq x y z
N MET A 1 6.33 -15.47 -12.35
CA MET A 1 6.15 -14.10 -11.86
C MET A 1 5.32 -13.30 -12.86
N GLY A 2 4.50 -12.38 -12.37
CA GLY A 2 3.78 -11.35 -13.11
C GLY A 2 4.04 -9.99 -12.46
N SER A 3 3.15 -9.03 -12.69
CA SER A 3 3.17 -7.75 -11.99
C SER A 3 1.76 -7.32 -11.57
N ILE A 4 1.68 -6.39 -10.63
CA ILE A 4 0.46 -5.70 -10.24
C ILE A 4 0.70 -4.22 -10.49
N LYS A 5 -0.25 -3.52 -11.09
CA LYS A 5 -0.21 -2.07 -11.23
C LYS A 5 -1.62 -1.51 -11.06
N GLY A 6 -1.70 -0.23 -10.73
CA GLY A 6 -2.98 0.44 -10.63
C GLY A 6 -2.85 1.91 -10.33
N THR A 7 -3.99 2.58 -10.26
CA THR A 7 -4.10 4.01 -9.94
C THR A 7 -4.68 4.23 -8.56
N ILE A 8 -4.32 5.37 -7.95
CA ILE A 8 -4.92 5.87 -6.72
C ILE A 8 -5.82 7.06 -7.07
N PRO A 9 -7.13 7.02 -6.73
CA PRO A 9 -8.00 8.18 -6.90
C PRO A 9 -7.56 9.34 -6.00
N SER A 10 -7.60 10.57 -6.52
CA SER A 10 -7.24 11.77 -5.73
C SER A 10 -8.11 11.96 -4.49
N ALA A 11 -9.36 11.49 -4.53
CA ALA A 11 -10.26 11.49 -3.38
C ALA A 11 -9.70 10.61 -2.25
N LEU A 12 -9.22 9.40 -2.56
CA LEU A 12 -8.67 8.48 -1.58
C LEU A 12 -7.42 9.05 -0.91
N THR A 13 -6.53 9.67 -1.69
CA THR A 13 -5.38 10.40 -1.16
C THR A 13 -5.82 11.49 -0.19
N SER A 14 -6.76 12.34 -0.60
CA SER A 14 -7.23 13.46 0.22
C SER A 14 -7.88 12.98 1.53
N GLU A 15 -8.69 11.92 1.47
CA GLU A 15 -9.34 11.34 2.64
C GLU A 15 -8.33 10.72 3.61
N CYS A 16 -7.29 10.04 3.09
CA CYS A 16 -6.20 9.52 3.91
C CYS A 16 -5.44 10.65 4.64
N GLU A 17 -5.08 11.71 3.91
CA GLU A 17 -4.35 12.85 4.47
C GLU A 17 -5.16 13.57 5.56
N ILE A 18 -6.47 13.71 5.36
CA ILE A 18 -7.39 14.23 6.38
C ILE A 18 -7.42 13.33 7.61
N ALA A 19 -7.48 12.01 7.42
CA ALA A 19 -7.48 11.05 8.52
C ALA A 19 -6.15 11.05 9.30
N ALA A 20 -5.02 11.24 8.60
CA ALA A 20 -3.70 11.34 9.19
C ALA A 20 -3.46 12.63 9.99
N ALA A 21 -4.20 13.70 9.67
CA ALA A 21 -4.09 15.01 10.33
C ALA A 21 -2.65 15.58 10.37
N GLY A 22 -1.88 15.38 9.29
CA GLY A 22 -0.48 15.81 9.15
C GLY A 22 -0.23 16.79 8.01
N SER A 23 1.05 16.98 7.65
CA SER A 23 1.47 17.84 6.55
C SER A 23 2.57 17.23 5.67
N ASP A 24 3.06 16.06 6.02
CA ASP A 24 4.06 15.32 5.27
C ASP A 24 3.49 13.93 4.99
N PHE A 25 3.45 13.54 3.71
CA PHE A 25 2.71 12.38 3.25
C PHE A 25 3.49 11.62 2.20
N HIS A 26 3.85 10.39 2.53
CA HIS A 26 4.48 9.45 1.62
C HIS A 26 3.48 8.36 1.28
N GLN A 27 3.10 8.29 0.01
CA GLN A 27 2.10 7.34 -0.46
C GLN A 27 2.74 6.02 -0.91
N VAL A 28 2.23 4.91 -0.39
CA VAL A 28 2.72 3.56 -0.69
C VAL A 28 1.56 2.57 -0.78
N VAL A 29 1.68 1.62 -1.71
CA VAL A 29 0.84 0.42 -1.74
C VAL A 29 1.67 -0.78 -1.28
N TYR A 30 1.17 -1.47 -0.27
CA TYR A 30 1.76 -2.67 0.29
C TYR A 30 1.03 -3.92 -0.21
N LEU A 31 1.80 -4.98 -0.48
CA LEU A 31 1.31 -6.29 -0.89
C LEU A 31 1.23 -7.22 0.32
N TYR A 32 0.07 -7.81 0.58
CA TYR A 32 -0.15 -8.76 1.66
C TYR A 32 -0.57 -10.13 1.13
N PRO A 33 -0.43 -11.19 1.95
CA PRO A 33 -1.08 -12.47 1.68
C PRO A 33 -2.59 -12.29 1.45
N GLN A 34 -3.17 -13.19 0.65
CA GLN A 34 -4.63 -13.21 0.41
C GLN A 34 -5.42 -13.13 1.73
N SER A 35 -6.57 -12.46 1.67
CA SER A 35 -7.52 -12.39 2.79
C SER A 35 -6.96 -11.76 4.07
N THR A 36 -5.93 -10.92 3.94
CA THR A 36 -5.51 -10.04 5.04
C THR A 36 -6.54 -8.92 5.15
N SER A 37 -7.32 -8.89 6.24
CA SER A 37 -8.28 -7.80 6.48
C SER A 37 -7.55 -6.50 6.77
N LEU A 38 -8.17 -5.37 6.42
CA LEU A 38 -7.62 -4.02 6.65
C LEU A 38 -7.08 -3.84 8.09
N ASP A 39 -7.87 -4.20 9.11
CA ASP A 39 -7.48 -4.10 10.53
C ASP A 39 -6.25 -4.93 10.93
N ASN A 40 -5.90 -5.93 10.12
CA ASN A 40 -4.75 -6.79 10.34
C ASN A 40 -3.55 -6.42 9.47
N MET A 41 -3.68 -5.49 8.52
CA MET A 41 -2.56 -5.03 7.71
C MET A 41 -1.63 -4.13 8.54
N SER A 42 -0.37 -4.53 8.69
CA SER A 42 0.68 -3.79 9.41
C SER A 42 1.79 -3.39 8.47
N ASP A 43 2.69 -2.51 8.90
CA ASP A 43 3.95 -2.18 8.22
C ASP A 43 4.96 -3.35 8.12
N PHE A 44 6.10 -3.08 7.48
CA PHE A 44 7.23 -4.03 7.46
C PHE A 44 7.84 -4.16 8.84
N ARG A 45 8.07 -5.40 9.31
CA ARG A 45 8.67 -5.64 10.63
C ARG A 45 9.64 -6.81 10.59
N GLY A 46 10.76 -6.70 11.29
CA GLY A 46 11.80 -7.74 11.32
C GLY A 46 11.56 -8.84 12.35
N ALA A 47 10.92 -8.52 13.49
CA ALA A 47 10.48 -9.47 14.50
C ALA A 47 9.15 -10.13 14.11
N ALA A 48 8.76 -11.22 14.80
CA ALA A 48 7.47 -11.87 14.57
C ALA A 48 6.32 -10.87 14.76
N THR A 49 5.66 -10.49 13.66
CA THR A 49 4.47 -9.66 13.68
C THR A 49 3.44 -10.27 14.64
N PRO A 50 2.98 -9.55 15.68
CA PRO A 50 2.10 -10.13 16.69
C PRO A 50 0.74 -10.45 16.06
N ALA A 51 0.23 -11.66 16.29
CA ALA A 51 -1.11 -12.00 15.82
C ALA A 51 -2.17 -11.05 16.43
N PRO A 52 -3.18 -10.61 15.65
CA PRO A 52 -3.53 -11.04 14.29
C PRO A 52 -2.88 -10.23 13.15
N GLN A 53 -1.95 -9.32 13.45
CA GLN A 53 -1.32 -8.47 12.45
C GLN A 53 -0.50 -9.28 11.44
N VAL A 54 -0.42 -8.76 10.22
CA VAL A 54 0.26 -9.37 9.08
C VAL A 54 1.17 -8.32 8.46
N ALA A 55 2.48 -8.63 8.39
CA ALA A 55 3.44 -7.80 7.69
C ALA A 55 3.31 -7.97 6.16
N PRO A 56 3.68 -6.94 5.39
CA PRO A 56 3.62 -6.98 3.95
C PRO A 56 4.77 -7.81 3.36
N ILE A 57 4.52 -8.35 2.18
CA ILE A 57 5.48 -9.12 1.37
C ILE A 57 6.38 -8.16 0.59
N ALA A 58 5.81 -7.07 0.08
CA ALA A 58 6.46 -6.08 -0.77
C ALA A 58 5.71 -4.75 -0.69
N ALA A 59 6.33 -3.69 -1.20
CA ALA A 59 5.71 -2.37 -1.30
C ALA A 59 6.12 -1.66 -2.58
N ALA A 60 5.26 -0.78 -3.06
CA ALA A 60 5.51 0.10 -4.19
C ALA A 60 5.14 1.53 -3.81
N ARG A 61 6.07 2.46 -4.03
CA ARG A 61 5.76 3.89 -3.95
C ARG A 61 4.71 4.25 -4.98
N VAL A 62 3.78 5.10 -4.58
CA VAL A 62 2.88 5.78 -5.52
C VAL A 62 3.65 6.94 -6.15
N ASN A 63 3.59 7.04 -7.47
CA ASN A 63 4.28 8.07 -8.23
C ASN A 63 3.30 8.78 -9.16
N ASP A 64 3.63 10.00 -9.53
CA ASP A 64 2.88 10.75 -10.53
C ASP A 64 2.93 10.06 -11.89
N ILE A 65 1.76 9.93 -12.51
CA ILE A 65 1.61 9.53 -13.90
C ILE A 65 1.68 10.81 -14.73
N LEU A 66 2.68 10.89 -15.60
CA LEU A 66 2.91 12.05 -16.45
C LEU A 66 2.39 11.80 -17.86
N ASN A 67 1.75 12.80 -18.46
CA ASN A 67 1.47 12.80 -19.89
C ASN A 67 2.73 13.16 -20.72
N ALA A 68 2.60 13.18 -22.04
CA ALA A 68 3.71 13.53 -22.95
C ALA A 68 4.31 14.93 -22.71
N ASN A 69 3.55 15.84 -22.10
CA ASN A 69 3.98 17.19 -21.76
C ASN A 69 4.55 17.31 -20.33
N LYS A 70 4.80 16.19 -19.64
CA LYS A 70 5.24 16.12 -18.23
C LYS A 70 4.25 16.71 -17.24
N GLN A 71 2.96 16.77 -17.60
CA GLN A 71 1.91 17.19 -16.67
C GLN A 71 1.39 15.96 -15.92
N VAL A 72 1.16 16.10 -14.62
CA VAL A 72 0.56 15.07 -13.78
C VAL A 72 -0.89 14.85 -14.21
N ILE A 73 -1.23 13.62 -14.57
CA ILE A 73 -2.58 13.20 -14.99
C ILE A 73 -3.19 12.14 -14.06
N GLY A 74 -2.46 11.73 -13.04
CA GLY A 74 -2.90 10.77 -12.04
C GLY A 74 -1.75 10.31 -11.16
N GLN A 75 -2.04 9.39 -10.27
CA GLN A 75 -1.05 8.75 -9.40
C GLN A 75 -1.20 7.24 -9.52
N GLY A 76 -0.08 6.51 -9.55
CA GLY A 76 -0.08 5.07 -9.75
C GLY A 76 1.11 4.38 -9.12
N TYR A 77 0.99 3.06 -9.02
CA TYR A 77 2.00 2.19 -8.43
C TYR A 77 2.19 0.96 -9.31
N GLU A 78 3.37 0.33 -9.18
CA GLU A 78 3.65 -0.96 -9.82
C GLU A 78 4.51 -1.83 -8.91
N LEU A 79 4.06 -3.07 -8.69
CA LEU A 79 4.78 -4.15 -8.05
C LEU A 79 5.23 -5.12 -9.14
N GLY A 80 6.53 -5.15 -9.41
CA GLY A 80 7.15 -6.09 -10.35
C GLY A 80 7.48 -7.44 -9.72
N PHE A 81 7.72 -8.44 -10.57
CA PHE A 81 8.24 -9.77 -10.19
C PHE A 81 7.43 -10.52 -9.11
N VAL A 82 6.12 -10.29 -9.03
CA VAL A 82 5.23 -10.93 -8.05
C VAL A 82 5.00 -12.40 -8.43
N VAL A 83 5.13 -13.33 -7.48
CA VAL A 83 4.83 -14.75 -7.72
C VAL A 83 3.36 -14.90 -8.10
N ALA A 84 3.03 -15.86 -8.97
CA ALA A 84 1.63 -16.09 -9.34
C ALA A 84 0.85 -16.62 -8.12
N GLY A 85 -0.31 -16.05 -7.84
CA GLY A 85 -1.06 -16.32 -6.62
C GLY A 85 -2.13 -15.26 -6.36
N ASN A 86 -2.78 -15.37 -5.20
CA ASN A 86 -3.77 -14.41 -4.73
C ASN A 86 -3.19 -13.56 -3.61
N TYR A 87 -3.56 -12.29 -3.60
CA TYR A 87 -3.03 -11.30 -2.68
C TYR A 87 -4.11 -10.30 -2.25
N SER A 88 -3.76 -9.52 -1.25
CA SER A 88 -4.47 -8.30 -0.84
C SER A 88 -3.51 -7.12 -0.95
N LEU A 89 -4.03 -5.93 -1.18
CA LEU A 89 -3.24 -4.70 -1.22
C LEU A 89 -3.73 -3.74 -0.14
N GLY A 90 -2.81 -3.02 0.48
CA GLY A 90 -3.12 -1.94 1.43
C GLY A 90 -2.50 -0.63 0.97
N TYR A 91 -3.28 0.44 0.94
CA TYR A 91 -2.83 1.78 0.62
C TYR A 91 -2.65 2.62 1.90
N THR A 92 -1.58 3.40 1.95
CA THR A 92 -1.37 4.42 2.97
C THR A 92 -0.77 5.70 2.38
N CYS A 93 -1.05 6.83 3.01
CA CYS A 93 -0.42 8.12 2.79
C CYS A 93 0.62 8.48 3.86
N VAL A 94 0.80 7.62 4.88
CA VAL A 94 1.71 7.86 6.01
C VAL A 94 2.88 6.87 6.05
N ALA A 95 3.37 6.42 4.89
CA ALA A 95 4.44 5.43 4.84
C ALA A 95 5.79 5.93 5.40
N GLN A 96 5.96 7.24 5.61
CA GLN A 96 7.10 7.78 6.35
C GLN A 96 7.10 7.37 7.84
N ASN A 97 5.98 6.87 8.35
CA ASN A 97 5.82 6.37 9.72
C ASN A 97 6.02 4.85 9.81
N ASP A 98 6.31 4.14 8.71
CA ASP A 98 6.65 2.71 8.73
C ASP A 98 7.93 2.50 9.57
N ASP A 99 7.82 1.70 10.65
CA ASP A 99 8.91 1.46 11.59
C ASP A 99 9.10 -0.05 11.84
N PRO A 100 10.14 -0.67 11.23
CA PRO A 100 10.35 -2.10 11.36
C PRO A 100 10.77 -2.58 12.75
N GLU A 101 11.11 -1.66 13.65
CA GLU A 101 11.59 -1.94 15.01
C GLU A 101 10.50 -1.68 16.07
N ALA A 102 9.60 -0.70 15.85
CA ALA A 102 8.59 -0.30 16.82
C ALA A 102 7.17 -0.79 16.48
N ILE A 103 6.37 -1.14 17.50
CA ILE A 103 4.97 -1.53 17.27
C ILE A 103 4.19 -0.25 17.05
N ASN A 104 3.59 -0.10 15.88
CA ASN A 104 2.66 1.00 15.61
C ASN A 104 1.47 0.94 16.56
N ARG A 105 1.25 2.05 17.26
CA ARG A 105 0.10 2.26 18.11
C ARG A 105 -0.67 3.46 17.60
N GLN A 106 -1.99 3.39 17.72
CA GLN A 106 -2.86 4.49 17.29
C GLN A 106 -2.65 5.77 18.11
N ASP A 107 -2.09 5.65 19.32
CA ASP A 107 -1.72 6.76 20.21
C ASP A 107 -0.29 7.27 20.02
N ASP A 108 0.45 6.74 19.04
CA ASP A 108 1.77 7.28 18.70
C ASP A 108 1.65 8.72 18.17
N ALA A 109 2.69 9.52 18.38
CA ALA A 109 2.72 10.91 17.89
C ALA A 109 2.64 10.99 16.34
N ALA A 110 3.10 9.94 15.66
CA ALA A 110 3.05 9.78 14.21
C ALA A 110 2.62 8.34 13.89
N PRO A 111 1.31 8.03 13.97
CA PRO A 111 0.84 6.66 13.82
C PRO A 111 0.96 6.23 12.35
N PHE A 112 1.45 5.02 12.13
CA PHE A 112 1.27 4.33 10.86
C PHE A 112 -0.10 3.64 10.82
N PHE A 113 -0.75 3.69 9.66
CA PHE A 113 -1.97 2.93 9.40
C PHE A 113 -2.11 2.63 7.90
N ILE A 114 -2.82 1.55 7.58
CA ILE A 114 -3.33 1.31 6.23
C ILE A 114 -4.74 1.92 6.16
N PHE A 115 -4.96 2.78 5.17
CA PHE A 115 -6.20 3.54 5.04
C PHE A 115 -7.29 2.78 4.30
N ALA A 116 -6.92 2.09 3.22
CA ALA A 116 -7.84 1.35 2.38
C ALA A 116 -7.19 0.10 1.83
N ASP A 117 -8.01 -0.90 1.50
CA ASP A 117 -7.57 -2.17 0.96
C ASP A 117 -8.27 -2.56 -0.34
N THR A 118 -7.57 -3.37 -1.14
CA THR A 118 -8.14 -4.10 -2.27
C THR A 118 -7.91 -5.59 -2.05
N GLN A 119 -8.99 -6.36 -2.09
CA GLN A 119 -8.96 -7.80 -1.83
C GLN A 119 -9.01 -8.59 -3.14
N ALA A 120 -8.64 -9.88 -3.07
CA ALA A 120 -8.74 -10.84 -4.18
C ALA A 120 -7.95 -10.44 -5.45
N VAL A 121 -6.75 -9.88 -5.28
CA VAL A 121 -5.86 -9.53 -6.38
C VAL A 121 -5.16 -10.79 -6.90
N VAL A 122 -5.47 -11.19 -8.15
CA VAL A 122 -4.96 -12.42 -8.75
C VAL A 122 -3.80 -12.12 -9.69
N VAL A 123 -2.61 -12.65 -9.38
CA VAL A 123 -1.42 -12.54 -10.22
C VAL A 123 -1.27 -13.79 -11.08
N THR A 124 -1.26 -13.59 -12.40
CA THR A 124 -1.00 -14.65 -13.38
C THR A 124 0.42 -14.51 -13.94
N LYS A 125 1.09 -15.65 -14.20
CA LYS A 125 2.45 -15.66 -14.74
C LYS A 125 2.52 -14.93 -16.09
N GLY A 126 3.45 -13.96 -16.21
CA GLY A 126 3.69 -13.20 -17.43
C GLY A 126 2.65 -12.13 -17.75
N VAL A 127 1.71 -11.86 -16.83
CA VAL A 127 0.62 -10.88 -17.01
C VAL A 127 0.80 -9.75 -16.01
N ALA A 128 0.47 -8.52 -16.43
CA ALA A 128 0.27 -7.38 -15.55
C ALA A 128 -1.20 -7.35 -15.11
N THR A 129 -1.44 -7.56 -13.81
CA THR A 129 -2.77 -7.44 -13.21
C THR A 129 -3.07 -5.98 -12.91
N GLU A 130 -4.21 -5.49 -13.36
CA GLU A 130 -4.73 -4.16 -13.00
C GLU A 130 -5.48 -4.25 -11.66
N ALA A 131 -5.11 -3.41 -10.70
CA ALA A 131 -5.74 -3.32 -9.39
C ALA A 131 -5.83 -1.85 -8.94
N ASN A 132 -6.90 -1.17 -9.35
CA ASN A 132 -7.17 0.21 -8.96
C ASN A 132 -7.83 0.26 -7.59
N PHE A 133 -7.49 1.26 -6.80
CA PHE A 133 -8.18 1.59 -5.55
C PHE A 133 -9.38 2.50 -5.80
#